data_AF-A0AAV3Z2W3-F1
#
_entry.id   AF-A0AAV3Z2W3-F1
#
_cell.length_a   1.000
_cell.length_b   1.000
_cell.length_c   1.000
_cell.angle_alpha   90.00
_cell.angle_beta   90.00
_cell.angle_gamma   90.00
#
_symmetry.space_group_name_H-M   'P 1'
#
loop_
_entity.id
_entity.type
_entity.pdbx_description
1 polymer ?
#
loop_
_entity_poly.entity_id
_entity_poly.type
_entity_poly.pdbx_seq_one_letter_code
_entity_poly.pdbx_strand_id
1 'polypeptide(L)'
;MIRKLYHLNSVQLRWWPASDNILTANDTLVPGKMTHGVIRGLERGVVYALRVLGYSAAGDGKKSPTVFFTLEGQVRINPETSELMNGYRPLFASPPVYPILLCFMLIGVIVD
;
A
#
# COMPACT_ATOMS: atom_id res chain seq x y z
N MET A 1 16.92 18.42 24.13
CA MET A 1 16.66 17.08 23.56
C MET A 1 16.09 17.27 22.15
N ILE A 2 16.95 17.34 21.12
CA ILE A 2 16.54 17.67 19.75
C ILE A 2 16.30 16.37 19.00
N ARG A 3 15.04 16.07 18.65
CA ARG A 3 14.72 15.00 17.71
C ARG A 3 15.31 15.38 16.35
N LYS A 4 16.36 14.71 15.89
CA LYS A 4 16.78 14.72 14.49
C LYS A 4 15.56 14.28 13.65
N LEU A 5 14.86 15.24 13.06
CA LEU A 5 13.89 15.01 11.99
C LEU A 5 14.70 14.49 10.80
N TYR A 6 14.81 13.17 10.70
CA TYR A 6 15.37 12.55 9.51
C TYR A 6 14.47 12.95 8.34
N HIS A 7 15.00 13.82 7.49
CA HIS A 7 14.44 14.16 6.20
C HIS A 7 14.41 12.89 5.33
N LEU A 8 13.39 12.04 5.49
CA LEU A 8 13.06 11.02 4.50
C LEU A 8 12.60 11.78 3.25
N ASN A 9 13.51 11.95 2.30
CA ASN A 9 13.27 12.73 1.09
C ASN A 9 12.69 11.89 -0.06
N SER A 10 12.64 10.56 0.11
CA SER A 10 12.18 9.63 -0.91
C SER A 10 11.87 8.25 -0.32
N VAL A 11 10.95 7.55 -0.96
CA VAL A 11 10.59 6.16 -0.62
C VAL A 11 11.06 5.29 -1.77
N GLN A 12 11.68 4.16 -1.47
CA GLN A 12 12.07 3.17 -2.47
C GLN A 12 11.21 1.92 -2.31
N LEU A 13 10.59 1.52 -3.41
CA LEU A 13 9.79 0.31 -3.53
C LEU A 13 10.68 -0.78 -4.13
N ARG A 14 10.97 -1.81 -3.33
CA ARG A 14 11.72 -2.98 -3.77
C ARG A 14 10.74 -4.13 -4.02
N TRP A 15 10.69 -4.64 -5.24
CA TRP A 15 9.72 -5.66 -5.64
C TRP A 15 10.36 -6.75 -6.51
N TRP A 16 9.86 -7.98 -6.39
CA TRP A 16 10.35 -9.15 -7.14
C TRP A 16 9.24 -10.20 -7.27
N PRO A 17 9.30 -11.10 -8.26
CA PRO A 17 8.42 -12.27 -8.30
C PRO A 17 8.56 -13.07 -7.02
N ALA A 18 7.46 -13.50 -6.41
CA ALA A 18 7.49 -14.25 -5.15
C ALA A 18 8.16 -15.64 -5.29
N SER A 19 8.29 -16.15 -6.52
CA SER A 19 9.10 -17.33 -6.86
C SER A 19 10.61 -17.10 -6.71
N ASP A 20 11.03 -15.84 -6.75
CA ASP A 20 12.43 -15.44 -6.82
C ASP A 20 12.95 -14.93 -5.47
N ASN A 21 14.26 -14.67 -5.44
CA ASN A 21 14.95 -14.16 -4.26
C ASN A 21 14.94 -12.62 -4.25
N ILE A 22 14.95 -12.02 -3.06
CA ILE A 22 15.06 -10.56 -2.88
C ILE A 22 16.33 -9.96 -3.53
N LEU A 23 17.35 -10.77 -3.82
CA LEU A 23 18.57 -10.34 -4.51
C LEU A 23 18.35 -9.96 -5.98
N THR A 24 17.30 -10.50 -6.63
CA THR A 24 16.93 -10.16 -8.02
C THR A 24 15.90 -9.03 -8.07
N ALA A 25 15.68 -8.34 -6.95
CA ALA A 25 14.61 -7.38 -6.84
C ALA A 25 14.84 -6.10 -7.65
N ASN A 26 13.76 -5.63 -8.25
CA ASN A 26 13.68 -4.36 -8.93
C ASN A 26 13.41 -3.25 -7.91
N ASP A 27 14.15 -2.15 -8.07
CA ASP A 27 14.03 -0.97 -7.23
C ASP A 27 13.34 0.16 -8.01
N THR A 28 12.25 0.66 -7.46
CA THR A 28 11.52 1.81 -7.99
C THR A 28 11.62 2.95 -6.99
N LEU A 29 12.38 3.98 -7.35
CA LEU A 29 12.52 5.18 -6.52
C LEU A 29 11.31 6.10 -6.71
N VAL A 30 10.63 6.40 -5.61
CA VAL A 30 9.55 7.39 -5.58
C VAL A 30 10.14 8.70 -5.04
N PRO A 31 10.33 9.72 -5.90
CA PRO A 31 10.91 10.98 -5.47
C PRO A 31 9.93 11.77 -4.59
N GLY A 32 10.47 12.46 -3.60
CA GLY A 32 9.73 13.35 -2.72
C GLY A 32 9.00 12.64 -1.57
N LYS A 33 8.17 13.41 -0.86
CA LYS A 33 7.37 12.94 0.29
C LYS A 33 6.03 12.39 -0.17
N MET A 34 6.05 11.48 -1.13
CA MET A 34 4.83 10.82 -1.61
C MET A 34 4.53 9.59 -0.77
N THR A 35 3.25 9.39 -0.48
CA THR A 35 2.74 8.20 0.22
C THR A 35 2.38 7.06 -0.74
N HIS A 36 2.48 7.31 -2.06
CA HIS A 36 2.08 6.39 -3.11
C HIS A 36 3.13 6.39 -4.23
N GLY A 37 3.27 5.25 -4.92
CA GLY A 37 4.14 5.08 -6.08
C GLY A 37 3.54 4.08 -7.06
N VAL A 38 3.99 4.11 -8.31
CA VAL A 38 3.47 3.26 -9.38
C VAL A 38 4.59 2.33 -9.87
N ILE A 39 4.33 1.03 -9.79
CA ILE A 39 5.16 0.00 -10.41
C ILE A 39 4.54 -0.35 -11.77
N ARG A 40 5.37 -0.43 -12.81
CA ARG A 40 4.94 -0.70 -14.19
C ARG A 40 5.62 -1.96 -14.72
N GLY A 41 5.01 -2.60 -15.72
CA GLY A 41 5.57 -3.79 -16.37
C GLY A 41 5.36 -5.09 -15.59
N LEU A 42 4.32 -5.17 -14.76
CA LEU A 42 3.96 -6.38 -14.04
C LEU A 42 3.14 -7.31 -14.94
N GLU A 43 3.38 -8.61 -14.81
CA GLU A 43 2.67 -9.65 -15.55
C GLU A 43 1.43 -10.14 -14.80
N ARG A 44 0.38 -10.50 -15.56
CA ARG A 44 -0.84 -11.06 -14.96
C ARG A 44 -0.60 -12.50 -14.51
N GLY A 45 -1.17 -12.87 -13.37
CA GLY A 45 -1.06 -14.23 -12.81
C GLY A 45 0.22 -14.47 -12.01
N VAL A 46 1.12 -13.48 -11.93
CA VAL A 46 2.33 -13.56 -11.12
C VAL A 46 2.09 -12.92 -9.75
N VAL A 47 2.47 -13.63 -8.69
CA VAL A 47 2.51 -13.08 -7.33
C VAL A 47 3.82 -12.37 -7.14
N TYR A 48 3.77 -11.10 -6.73
CA TYR A 48 4.93 -10.28 -6.44
C TYR A 48 5.07 -10.05 -4.94
N ALA A 49 6.31 -10.04 -4.47
CA ALA A 49 6.68 -9.59 -3.14
C ALA A 49 7.09 -8.11 -3.22
N LEU A 50 6.66 -7.31 -2.25
CA LEU A 50 6.95 -5.88 -2.14
C LEU A 50 7.47 -5.55 -0.75
N ARG A 51 8.54 -4.75 -0.70
CA ARG A 51 9.01 -4.08 0.51
C ARG A 51 9.23 -2.61 0.26
N VAL A 52 8.87 -1.81 1.26
CA VAL A 52 9.07 -0.37 1.25
C VAL A 52 10.23 -0.03 2.18
N LEU A 53 11.15 0.80 1.73
CA LEU A 53 12.21 1.36 2.56
C LEU A 53 12.28 2.88 2.40
N GLY A 54 12.63 3.56 3.48
CA GLY A 54 13.00 4.97 3.40
C GLY A 54 14.36 5.11 2.74
N TYR A 55 14.50 5.98 1.76
CA TYR A 55 15.78 6.27 1.11
C TYR A 55 16.26 7.67 1.51
N SER A 56 17.53 7.77 1.90
CA SER A 56 18.18 9.04 2.27
C SER A 56 19.63 9.05 1.78
N ALA A 57 20.27 10.22 1.74
CA ALA A 57 21.70 10.33 1.39
C ALA A 57 22.63 9.53 2.34
N ALA A 58 22.17 9.20 3.54
CA ALA A 58 22.90 8.37 4.50
C ALA A 58 22.73 6.86 4.24
N GLY A 59 21.91 6.47 3.27
CA GLY A 59 21.62 5.09 2.89
C GLY A 59 20.17 4.66 3.15
N ASP A 60 19.97 3.35 3.06
CA ASP A 60 18.68 2.68 3.19
C ASP A 60 18.21 2.64 4.64
N GLY A 61 17.00 3.16 4.87
CA GLY A 61 16.30 3.08 6.15
C GLY A 61 15.72 1.69 6.43
N LYS A 62 14.97 1.60 7.54
CA LYS A 62 14.30 0.37 7.97
C LYS A 62 13.36 -0.14 6.87
N LYS A 63 13.52 -1.41 6.50
CA LYS A 63 12.64 -2.11 5.55
C LYS A 63 11.32 -2.48 6.22
N SER A 64 10.21 -2.31 5.50
CA SER A 64 8.89 -2.80 5.92
C SER A 64 8.83 -4.33 5.96
N PRO A 65 7.79 -4.92 6.59
CA PRO A 65 7.39 -6.29 6.31
C PRO A 65 7.13 -6.48 4.81
N THR A 66 7.32 -7.72 4.34
CA THR A 66 7.00 -8.10 2.96
C THR A 66 5.50 -8.20 2.79
N VAL A 67 4.98 -7.57 1.74
CA VAL A 67 3.59 -7.68 1.31
C VAL A 67 3.54 -8.40 -0.03
N PHE A 68 2.57 -9.29 -0.21
CA PHE A 68 2.37 -10.00 -1.47
C PHE A 68 1.17 -9.44 -2.21
N PHE A 69 1.28 -9.33 -3.53
CA PHE A 69 0.20 -8.79 -4.37
C PHE A 69 0.26 -9.35 -5.79
N THR A 70 -0.86 -9.27 -6.49
CA THR A 70 -1.01 -9.54 -7.91
C THR A 70 -1.70 -8.32 -8.56
N LEU A 71 -1.81 -8.32 -9.89
CA LEU A 71 -2.62 -7.32 -10.59
C LEU A 71 -4.11 -7.34 -10.18
N GLU A 72 -4.60 -8.45 -9.62
CA GLU A 72 -5.98 -8.60 -9.16
C GLU A 72 -6.19 -8.09 -7.72
N GLY A 73 -5.11 -7.80 -6.97
CA GLY A 73 -5.19 -7.27 -5.62
C GLY A 73 -4.09 -7.78 -4.67
N GLN A 74 -4.21 -7.42 -3.40
CA GLN A 74 -3.28 -7.86 -2.37
C GLN A 74 -3.56 -9.32 -1.97
N VAL A 75 -2.49 -10.13 -1.90
CA VAL A 75 -2.58 -11.53 -1.47
C VAL A 75 -2.09 -11.65 -0.04
N ARG A 76 -2.84 -12.37 0.80
CA ARG A 76 -2.40 -12.75 2.14
C ARG A 76 -1.81 -14.14 2.06
N ILE A 77 -0.55 -14.29 2.43
CA ILE A 77 0.09 -15.61 2.52
C ILE A 77 0.17 -15.96 4.00
N ASN A 78 -0.34 -17.13 4.38
CA ASN A 78 -0.10 -17.66 5.71
C ASN A 78 1.36 -18.11 5.78
N PRO A 79 2.21 -17.51 6.63
CA PRO A 79 3.63 -17.88 6.70
C PRO A 79 3.85 -19.34 7.15
N GLU A 80 2.86 -19.99 7.76
CA GLU A 80 2.97 -21.38 8.23
C GLU A 80 2.61 -22.41 7.14
N THR A 81 1.69 -22.09 6.23
CA THR A 81 1.20 -23.05 5.21
C THR A 81 1.58 -22.67 3.79
N SER A 82 2.16 -21.49 3.56
CA SER A 82 2.44 -20.92 2.22
C SER A 82 1.21 -20.82 1.31
N GLU A 83 0.01 -20.97 1.88
CA GLU A 83 -1.24 -20.91 1.13
C GLU A 83 -1.61 -19.44 0.86
N LEU A 84 -2.04 -19.19 -0.39
CA LEU A 84 -2.64 -17.92 -0.77
C LEU A 84 -4.04 -17.84 -0.15
N MET A 85 -4.17 -17.14 0.97
CA MET A 85 -5.47 -16.75 1.48
C MET A 85 -6.06 -15.77 0.48
N ASN A 86 -7.15 -16.16 -0.20
CA ASN A 86 -7.85 -15.34 -1.18
C ASN A 86 -8.32 -14.02 -0.53
N GLY A 87 -7.48 -12.99 -0.64
CA GLY A 87 -7.62 -11.73 0.08
C GLY A 87 -8.52 -10.73 -0.63
N TYR A 88 -9.70 -11.15 -1.10
CA TYR A 88 -10.71 -10.19 -1.53
C TYR A 88 -11.26 -9.45 -0.30
N ARG A 89 -10.74 -8.26 -0.02
CA ARG A 89 -11.47 -7.26 0.76
C ARG A 89 -12.01 -6.24 -0.25
N PRO A 90 -13.29 -6.30 -0.66
CA PRO A 90 -13.86 -5.18 -1.40
C PRO A 90 -13.73 -3.93 -0.53
N LEU A 91 -13.01 -2.91 -1.03
CA LEU A 91 -12.84 -1.60 -0.39
C LEU A 91 -14.17 -0.80 -0.29
N PHE A 92 -15.31 -1.41 -0.59
CA PHE A 92 -16.65 -0.83 -0.57
C PHE A 92 -17.58 -1.61 0.36
N ALA A 93 -17.20 -1.75 1.62
CA ALA A 93 -18.13 -2.06 2.69
C ALA A 93 -18.02 -0.99 3.79
N SER A 94 -18.11 0.28 3.40
CA SER A 94 -18.68 1.26 4.31
C SER A 94 -20.18 0.94 4.43
N PRO A 95 -20.75 0.79 5.63
CA PRO A 95 -22.19 0.88 5.76
C PRO A 95 -22.63 2.25 5.20
N PRO A 96 -23.73 2.35 4.44
CA PRO A 96 -24.23 3.63 3.95
C PRO A 96 -24.80 4.42 5.14
N VAL A 97 -23.93 5.00 5.96
CA VAL A 97 -24.31 5.89 7.06
C VAL A 97 -24.54 7.32 6.55
N TYR A 98 -25.06 7.52 5.34
CA TYR A 98 -25.66 8.80 4.94
C TYR A 98 -26.78 8.60 3.91
N PRO A 99 -27.99 8.25 4.37
CA PRO A 99 -29.15 9.04 3.94
C PRO A 99 -29.83 9.78 5.10
N ILE A 100 -29.35 9.62 6.34
CA ILE A 100 -29.99 10.25 7.51
C ILE A 100 -29.68 11.76 7.59
N LEU A 101 -28.53 12.20 7.06
CA LEU A 101 -28.16 13.63 7.06
C LEU A 101 -28.84 14.43 5.94
N LEU A 102 -29.41 13.78 4.92
CA LEU A 102 -30.19 14.46 3.87
C LEU A 102 -31.63 14.77 4.33
N CYS A 103 -32.14 14.05 5.34
CA CYS A 103 -33.51 14.24 5.82
C CYS A 103 -33.64 15.46 6.75
N PHE A 104 -32.59 15.83 7.49
CA PHE A 104 -32.62 17.00 8.38
C PHE A 104 -32.52 18.34 7.63
N MET A 105 -31.89 18.38 6.46
CA MET A 105 -31.80 19.61 5.65
C MET A 105 -33.08 19.95 4.88
N LEU A 106 -34.01 19.00 4.73
CA LEU A 106 -35.32 19.24 4.09
C LEU A 106 -36.39 19.76 5.06
N ILE A 107 -36.23 19.57 6.38
CA ILE A 107 -37.18 20.11 7.38
C ILE A 107 -36.85 21.58 7.69
N GLY A 108 -35.58 21.99 7.61
CA GLY A 108 -35.13 23.35 7.90
C GLY A 108 -35.32 24.39 6.78
N VAL A 109 -35.81 23.99 5.60
CA VAL A 109 -36.11 24.91 4.47
C VAL A 109 -37.62 25.16 4.31
N ILE A 110 -38.46 24.48 5.10
CA ILE A 110 -39.93 24.66 5.06
C ILE A 110 -40.43 25.60 6.19
N VAL A 111 -39.54 26.05 7.08
CA VAL A 111 -39.87 27.03 8.12
C VAL A 111 -38.84 28.18 8.11
N ASP A 112 -38.82 28.93 7.01
CA ASP A 112 -38.56 30.38 6.95
C ASP A 112 -39.07 30.92 5.61
#